data_AF-A0A519BXM5-F1
#
_entry.id   AF-A0A519BXM5-F1
#
_cell.length_a   1.000
_cell.length_b   1.000
_cell.length_c   1.000
_cell.angle_alpha   90.00
_cell.angle_beta   90.00
_cell.angle_gamma   90.00
#
_symmetry.space_group_name_H-M   'P 1'
#
loop_
_entity.id
_entity.type
_entity.pdbx_description
1 polymer ?
#
loop_
_entity_poly.entity_id
_entity_poly.type
_entity_poly.pdbx_seq_one_letter_code
_entity_poly.pdbx_strand_id
1 'polypeptide(L)'
;MLEAYHFLKAQNKLENSNYRKRTAQTESNYNNNQNTPENKSQRKKYSNQQNSEEDWSKFTKDFEMDENFWRQYEKSFWNDYELRNKKKSEKNNFGKAFWDENQENVNPKSKKKYRNEQEHIYKHDLAVDVDKSLCIGCCSCETIAPKVFAVDKLKMINPKSQVYNQYGASEEKIMDAAETCPTHAINVNERKSGRKIFPR
;
A
#
# COMPACT_ATOMS: atom_id res chain seq x y z
N MET A 1 5.69 -12.00 -24.00
CA MET A 1 5.75 -11.55 -22.58
C MET A 1 7.14 -11.64 -21.96
N LEU A 2 7.91 -12.72 -22.17
CA LEU A 2 9.34 -12.75 -21.80
C LEU A 2 10.15 -11.61 -22.45
N GLU A 3 9.84 -11.29 -23.71
CA GLU A 3 10.51 -10.22 -24.45
C GLU A 3 10.30 -8.83 -23.84
N ALA A 4 9.10 -8.52 -23.35
CA ALA A 4 8.80 -7.27 -22.64
C ALA A 4 9.49 -7.21 -21.27
N TYR A 5 9.52 -8.34 -20.55
CA TYR A 5 10.27 -8.46 -19.29
C TYR A 5 11.78 -8.22 -19.50
N HIS A 6 12.36 -8.85 -20.53
CA HIS A 6 13.77 -8.65 -20.87
C HIS A 6 14.06 -7.22 -21.35
N PHE A 7 13.14 -6.62 -22.11
CA PHE A 7 13.23 -5.24 -22.56
C PHE A 7 13.21 -4.24 -21.39
N LEU A 8 12.27 -4.40 -20.45
CA LEU A 8 12.20 -3.59 -19.22
C LEU A 8 13.43 -3.81 -18.32
N LYS A 9 13.93 -5.05 -18.20
CA LYS A 9 15.16 -5.36 -17.45
C LYS A 9 16.38 -4.69 -18.07
N ALA A 10 16.45 -4.59 -19.40
CA ALA A 10 17.51 -3.90 -20.12
C ALA A 10 17.46 -2.37 -19.95
N GLN A 11 16.27 -1.77 -20.02
CA GLN A 11 16.08 -0.33 -19.80
C GLN A 11 16.48 0.09 -18.37
N ASN A 12 16.06 -0.66 -17.35
CA ASN A 12 16.41 -0.38 -15.96
C ASN A 12 17.92 -0.50 -15.68
N LYS A 13 18.65 -1.38 -16.40
CA LYS A 13 20.12 -1.45 -16.32
C LYS A 13 20.80 -0.18 -16.83
N LEU A 14 20.26 0.43 -17.89
CA LEU A 14 20.80 1.68 -18.47
C LEU A 14 20.52 2.89 -17.56
N GLU A 15 19.30 3.01 -17.01
CA GLU A 15 18.93 4.12 -16.12
C GLU A 15 19.72 4.13 -14.81
N ASN A 16 19.92 2.97 -14.18
CA ASN A 16 20.72 2.86 -12.95
C ASN A 16 22.20 3.22 -13.15
N SER A 17 22.75 2.99 -14.35
CA SER A 17 24.11 3.40 -14.68
C SER A 17 24.25 4.93 -14.81
N ASN A 18 23.19 5.59 -15.31
CA ASN A 18 23.14 7.04 -15.45
C ASN A 18 22.90 7.74 -14.11
N TYR A 19 22.17 7.11 -13.18
CA TYR A 19 22.01 7.61 -11.82
C TYR A 19 23.35 7.61 -11.06
N ARG A 20 24.12 6.51 -11.16
CA ARG A 20 25.47 6.40 -10.56
C ARG A 20 26.49 7.38 -11.15
N LYS A 21 26.43 7.66 -12.45
CA LYS A 21 27.28 8.67 -13.10
C LYS A 21 26.90 10.10 -12.67
N ARG A 22 25.61 10.37 -12.46
CA ARG A 22 25.12 11.68 -12.01
C ARG A 22 25.52 11.98 -10.57
N THR A 23 25.44 10.99 -9.66
CA THR A 23 25.90 11.15 -8.26
C THR A 23 27.40 11.39 -8.16
N ALA A 24 28.21 10.77 -9.02
CA ALA A 24 29.65 11.00 -9.07
C ALA A 24 30.05 12.39 -9.63
N GLN A 25 29.19 13.02 -10.43
CA GLN A 25 29.42 14.38 -10.96
C GLN A 25 28.89 15.49 -10.05
N THR A 26 27.87 15.23 -9.22
CA THR A 26 27.37 16.23 -8.25
C THR A 26 28.16 16.31 -6.96
N GLU A 27 29.00 15.33 -6.63
CA GLU A 27 29.86 15.35 -5.43
C GLU A 27 31.08 16.30 -5.55
N SER A 28 31.38 16.86 -6.73
CA SER A 28 32.54 17.74 -6.92
C SER A 28 32.31 19.23 -6.64
N ASN A 29 31.09 19.67 -6.29
CA ASN A 29 30.73 21.10 -6.26
C ASN A 29 30.10 21.64 -4.97
N TYR A 30 30.29 21.00 -3.81
CA TYR A 30 29.95 21.62 -2.52
C TYR A 30 31.03 21.35 -1.47
N ASN A 31 32.13 22.10 -1.56
CA ASN A 31 33.03 22.32 -0.44
C ASN A 31 32.72 23.69 0.17
N ASN A 32 32.16 23.70 1.38
CA ASN A 32 32.52 24.68 2.41
C ASN A 32 31.94 24.31 3.79
N ASN A 33 32.87 24.02 4.70
CA ASN A 33 32.85 24.23 6.16
C ASN A 33 31.57 23.92 6.97
N GLN A 34 31.62 22.88 7.80
CA GLN A 34 31.97 22.96 9.23
C GLN A 34 31.99 21.56 9.87
N ASN A 35 32.82 21.41 10.89
CA ASN A 35 33.29 20.18 11.51
C ASN A 35 32.25 19.47 12.40
N THR A 36 32.14 18.14 12.25
CA THR A 36 31.87 17.18 13.34
C THR A 36 32.55 15.84 13.02
N PRO A 37 33.31 15.22 13.95
CA PRO A 37 34.02 13.97 13.69
C PRO A 37 33.18 12.77 14.16
N GLU A 38 32.40 12.16 13.26
CA GLU A 38 31.74 10.88 13.56
C GLU A 38 32.13 9.78 12.55
N ASN A 39 33.01 8.91 13.04
CA ASN A 39 33.17 7.49 12.74
C ASN A 39 32.79 6.99 11.33
N LYS A 40 33.62 7.34 10.33
CA LYS A 40 33.60 6.73 8.97
C LYS A 40 34.12 5.28 8.92
N SER A 41 34.30 4.59 10.05
CA SER A 41 34.90 3.25 10.10
C SER A 41 33.89 2.11 9.90
N GLN A 42 32.61 2.31 10.21
CA GLN A 42 31.59 1.25 10.09
C GLN A 42 30.95 1.17 8.69
N ARG A 43 30.90 2.29 7.95
CA ARG A 43 30.20 2.33 6.64
C ARG A 43 30.96 1.67 5.49
N LYS A 44 32.25 1.35 5.66
CA LYS A 44 33.12 0.81 4.60
C LYS A 44 33.17 -0.71 4.48
N LYS A 45 32.50 -1.48 5.33
CA LYS A 45 32.55 -2.95 5.26
C LYS A 45 31.44 -3.62 4.43
N TYR A 46 30.43 -2.87 3.99
CA TYR A 46 29.28 -3.47 3.26
C TYR A 46 29.18 -3.05 1.78
N SER A 47 30.13 -2.28 1.23
CA SER A 47 30.05 -1.81 -0.17
C SER A 47 30.76 -2.70 -1.18
N ASN A 48 31.42 -3.80 -0.75
CA ASN A 48 32.22 -4.68 -1.61
C ASN A 48 31.63 -6.08 -1.82
N GLN A 49 30.35 -6.31 -1.52
CA GLN A 49 29.65 -7.45 -2.09
C GLN A 49 29.08 -7.02 -3.43
N GLN A 50 29.68 -7.51 -4.52
CA GLN A 50 29.01 -7.56 -5.80
C GLN A 50 27.64 -8.20 -5.55
N ASN A 51 26.58 -7.44 -5.82
CA ASN A 51 25.20 -7.96 -5.81
C ASN A 51 25.14 -9.13 -6.79
N SER A 52 25.33 -10.36 -6.30
CA SER A 52 24.77 -11.54 -6.96
C SER A 52 23.28 -11.25 -7.07
N GLU A 53 22.72 -11.26 -8.28
CA GLU A 53 21.26 -11.13 -8.46
C GLU A 53 20.61 -12.09 -7.46
N GLU A 54 19.94 -11.55 -6.44
CA GLU A 54 19.40 -12.34 -5.35
C GLU A 54 18.38 -13.30 -5.95
N ASP A 55 18.65 -14.60 -5.80
CA ASP A 55 17.76 -15.65 -6.27
C ASP A 55 16.64 -15.85 -5.25
N TRP A 56 15.58 -15.06 -5.40
CA TRP A 56 14.37 -15.12 -4.58
C TRP A 56 13.60 -16.44 -4.75
N SER A 57 13.96 -17.26 -5.76
CA SER A 57 13.34 -18.57 -5.98
C SER A 57 13.40 -19.43 -4.72
N LYS A 58 14.43 -19.30 -3.88
CA LYS A 58 14.50 -20.01 -2.60
C LYS A 58 13.28 -19.79 -1.68
N PHE A 59 12.66 -18.61 -1.73
CA PHE A 59 11.52 -18.25 -0.89
C PHE A 59 10.18 -18.29 -1.63
N THR A 60 10.19 -18.25 -2.96
CA THR A 60 8.97 -18.21 -3.79
C THR A 60 8.70 -19.51 -4.53
N LYS A 61 9.63 -20.48 -4.54
CA LYS A 61 9.49 -21.75 -5.28
C LYS A 61 8.20 -22.51 -4.98
N ASP A 62 7.78 -22.51 -3.72
CA ASP A 62 6.58 -23.23 -3.28
C ASP A 62 5.28 -22.49 -3.66
N PHE A 63 5.39 -21.21 -4.04
CA PHE A 63 4.28 -20.36 -4.49
C PHE A 63 4.26 -20.14 -6.01
N GLU A 64 5.32 -20.53 -6.70
CA GLU A 64 5.41 -20.49 -8.16
C GLU A 64 4.52 -21.59 -8.77
N MET A 65 3.34 -21.18 -9.25
CA MET A 65 2.44 -22.10 -9.97
C MET A 65 3.04 -22.57 -11.30
N ASP A 66 2.62 -23.75 -11.76
CA ASP A 66 3.08 -24.35 -13.01
C ASP A 66 3.01 -23.36 -14.19
N GLU A 67 4.02 -23.37 -15.07
CA GLU A 67 4.10 -22.45 -16.20
C GLU A 67 2.86 -22.57 -17.10
N ASN A 68 2.31 -23.79 -17.24
CA ASN A 68 1.10 -24.00 -18.02
C ASN A 68 -0.15 -23.37 -17.37
N PHE A 69 -0.19 -23.27 -16.04
CA PHE A 69 -1.27 -22.59 -15.34
C PHE A 69 -1.26 -21.09 -15.69
N TRP A 70 -0.09 -20.45 -15.62
CA TRP A 70 0.04 -19.03 -15.95
C TRP A 70 -0.30 -18.74 -17.42
N ARG A 71 0.08 -19.62 -18.35
CA ARG A 71 -0.27 -19.50 -19.77
C ARG A 71 -1.77 -19.60 -20.00
N GLN A 72 -2.44 -20.53 -19.33
CA GLN A 72 -3.90 -20.67 -19.41
C GLN A 72 -4.60 -19.47 -18.77
N TYR A 73 -4.15 -19.04 -17.60
CA TYR A 73 -4.67 -17.86 -16.91
C TYR A 73 -4.57 -16.60 -17.79
N GLU A 74 -3.39 -16.33 -18.32
CA GLU A 74 -3.12 -15.17 -19.17
C GLU A 74 -3.98 -15.19 -20.44
N LYS A 75 -4.08 -16.35 -21.10
CA LYS A 75 -4.93 -16.52 -22.29
C LYS A 75 -6.40 -16.26 -21.97
N SER A 76 -6.93 -16.81 -20.89
CA SER A 76 -8.32 -16.60 -20.47
C SER A 76 -8.57 -15.13 -20.12
N PHE A 77 -7.66 -14.49 -19.39
CA PHE A 77 -7.73 -13.08 -19.03
C PHE A 77 -7.84 -12.16 -20.26
N TRP A 78 -6.94 -12.33 -21.24
CA TRP A 78 -6.93 -11.48 -22.43
C TRP A 78 -8.16 -11.70 -23.32
N ASN A 79 -8.62 -12.96 -23.45
CA ASN A 79 -9.86 -13.26 -24.17
C ASN A 79 -11.06 -12.52 -23.56
N ASP A 80 -11.19 -12.52 -22.23
CA ASP A 80 -12.29 -11.83 -21.55
C ASP A 80 -12.19 -10.31 -21.65
N TYR A 81 -10.97 -9.76 -21.57
CA TYR A 81 -10.72 -8.34 -21.73
C TYR A 81 -11.09 -7.86 -23.14
N GLU A 82 -10.66 -8.58 -24.17
CA GLU A 82 -11.00 -8.28 -25.55
C GLU A 82 -12.50 -8.44 -25.83
N LEU A 83 -13.13 -9.50 -25.31
CA LEU A 83 -14.57 -9.73 -25.46
C LEU A 83 -15.38 -8.58 -24.86
N ARG A 84 -14.95 -8.02 -23.72
CA ARG A 84 -15.58 -6.86 -23.08
C ARG A 84 -15.37 -5.58 -23.88
N ASN A 85 -14.16 -5.35 -24.38
CA ASN A 85 -13.88 -4.16 -25.16
C ASN A 85 -14.61 -4.16 -26.51
N LYS A 86 -14.83 -5.35 -27.10
CA LYS A 86 -15.68 -5.52 -28.29
C LYS A 86 -17.17 -5.35 -27.98
N LYS A 87 -17.66 -5.77 -26.81
CA LYS A 87 -19.07 -5.61 -26.37
C LYS A 87 -19.43 -4.20 -25.89
N LYS A 88 -18.45 -3.33 -25.64
CA LYS A 88 -18.66 -1.94 -25.21
C LYS A 88 -19.39 -1.07 -26.26
N SER A 89 -19.51 -1.53 -27.51
CA SER A 89 -20.31 -0.87 -28.56
C SER A 89 -21.81 -1.17 -28.48
N GLU A 90 -22.25 -2.19 -27.72
CA GLU A 90 -23.67 -2.51 -27.57
C GLU A 90 -24.03 -2.82 -26.11
N LYS A 91 -24.47 -1.76 -25.41
CA LYS A 91 -25.11 -1.74 -24.09
C LYS A 91 -24.25 -2.12 -22.87
N ASN A 92 -24.14 -1.14 -21.98
CA ASN A 92 -23.45 -1.18 -20.68
C ASN A 92 -24.15 -2.14 -19.70
N ASN A 93 -23.93 -3.44 -19.84
CA ASN A 93 -24.12 -4.39 -18.76
C ASN A 93 -22.74 -4.96 -18.39
N PHE A 94 -22.13 -4.43 -17.33
CA PHE A 94 -20.88 -4.96 -16.76
C PHE A 94 -21.14 -6.37 -16.20
N GLY A 95 -21.08 -7.38 -17.07
CA GLY A 95 -21.07 -8.79 -16.66
C GLY A 95 -19.80 -9.12 -15.89
N LYS A 96 -19.93 -9.87 -14.78
CA LYS A 96 -18.87 -10.34 -13.87
C LYS A 96 -17.57 -10.74 -14.55
N ALA A 97 -16.43 -10.32 -13.99
CA ALA A 97 -15.10 -10.73 -14.46
C ALA A 97 -14.89 -12.24 -14.27
N PHE A 98 -14.02 -12.87 -15.06
CA PHE A 98 -13.77 -14.32 -14.94
C PHE A 98 -13.05 -14.72 -13.64
N TRP A 99 -12.32 -13.79 -13.04
CA TRP A 99 -11.77 -13.93 -11.69
C TRP A 99 -12.78 -13.57 -10.58
N ASP A 100 -14.01 -13.18 -10.92
CA ASP A 100 -15.09 -13.24 -9.94
C ASP A 100 -15.40 -14.72 -9.73
N GLU A 101 -14.88 -15.30 -8.65
CA GLU A 101 -15.26 -16.63 -8.20
C GLU A 101 -16.79 -16.76 -8.25
N ASN A 102 -17.28 -17.60 -9.17
CA ASN A 102 -18.64 -18.07 -9.09
C ASN A 102 -18.72 -18.95 -7.84
N GLN A 103 -19.21 -18.38 -6.75
CA GLN A 103 -19.90 -19.09 -5.69
C GLN A 103 -21.10 -19.81 -6.32
N GLU A 104 -20.87 -20.97 -6.92
CA GLU A 104 -21.95 -21.87 -7.31
C GLU A 104 -22.30 -22.76 -6.11
N ASN A 105 -23.56 -22.60 -5.69
CA ASN A 105 -24.29 -23.33 -4.64
C ASN A 105 -24.14 -22.88 -3.17
N VAL A 106 -24.54 -21.63 -2.90
CA VAL A 106 -25.40 -21.34 -1.73
C VAL A 106 -26.61 -20.51 -2.17
N ASN A 107 -27.71 -21.23 -2.41
CA ASN A 107 -29.12 -20.81 -2.43
C ASN A 107 -29.43 -19.29 -2.62
N PRO A 108 -30.02 -18.87 -3.75
CA PRO A 108 -30.20 -17.47 -4.06
C PRO A 108 -31.40 -16.91 -3.28
N LYS A 109 -31.15 -16.14 -2.23
CA LYS A 109 -32.06 -15.09 -1.73
C LYS A 109 -31.37 -14.22 -0.68
N SER A 110 -30.80 -13.11 -1.12
CA SER A 110 -31.25 -11.84 -0.58
C SER A 110 -31.00 -10.76 -1.62
N LYS A 111 -32.07 -10.08 -2.03
CA LYS A 111 -31.97 -8.76 -2.64
C LYS A 111 -31.10 -7.94 -1.69
N LYS A 112 -29.92 -7.47 -2.10
CA LYS A 112 -29.23 -6.40 -1.38
C LYS A 112 -30.15 -5.18 -1.45
N LYS A 113 -31.11 -5.11 -0.52
CA LYS A 113 -31.67 -3.84 -0.08
C LYS A 113 -30.44 -3.03 0.29
N TYR A 114 -30.26 -1.88 -0.36
CA TYR A 114 -29.58 -0.75 0.27
C TYR A 114 -30.31 -0.53 1.59
N ARG A 115 -29.83 -1.23 2.63
CA ARG A 115 -30.42 -1.21 3.95
C ARG A 115 -29.91 0.07 4.53
N ASN A 116 -30.80 1.05 4.66
CA ASN A 116 -30.57 2.32 5.34
C ASN A 116 -29.45 2.16 6.36
N GLU A 117 -28.31 2.77 6.06
CA GLU A 117 -27.15 2.86 6.94
C GLU A 117 -27.61 3.68 8.13
N GLN A 118 -28.24 3.03 9.10
CA GLN A 118 -28.36 3.61 10.42
C GLN A 118 -26.91 3.75 10.90
N GLU A 119 -26.44 4.99 10.95
CA GLU A 119 -25.15 5.37 11.49
C GLU A 119 -25.09 4.83 12.92
N HIS A 120 -24.49 3.64 13.07
CA HIS A 120 -24.27 3.07 14.38
C HIS A 120 -23.17 3.89 15.05
N ILE A 121 -23.59 4.81 15.91
CA ILE A 121 -22.68 5.63 16.72
C ILE A 121 -22.07 4.72 17.79
N TYR A 122 -20.76 4.50 17.73
CA TYR A 122 -20.04 3.76 18.75
C TYR A 122 -19.77 4.68 19.93
N LYS A 123 -20.27 4.34 21.12
CA LYS A 123 -20.00 5.11 22.34
C LYS A 123 -18.72 4.57 23.00
N HIS A 124 -17.66 5.38 23.00
CA HIS A 124 -16.41 5.14 23.73
C HIS A 124 -15.83 6.46 24.25
N ASP A 125 -14.96 6.39 25.27
CA ASP A 125 -14.34 7.54 25.92
C ASP A 125 -12.92 7.84 25.37
N LEU A 126 -12.70 7.59 24.07
CA LEU A 126 -11.41 7.85 23.42
C LEU A 126 -11.38 9.23 22.75
N ALA A 127 -10.24 9.91 22.83
CA ALA A 127 -9.87 11.06 22.02
C ALA A 127 -8.76 10.63 21.05
N VAL A 128 -9.03 10.75 19.74
CA VAL A 128 -8.15 10.25 18.67
C VAL A 128 -7.70 11.42 17.81
N ASP A 129 -6.40 11.49 17.54
CA ASP A 129 -5.80 12.50 16.67
C ASP A 129 -4.71 11.87 15.79
N VAL A 130 -4.38 12.50 14.66
CA VAL A 130 -3.29 12.08 13.78
C VAL A 130 -2.22 13.17 13.73
N ASP A 131 -1.03 12.84 14.20
CA ASP A 131 0.15 13.68 14.04
C ASP A 131 0.61 13.67 12.56
N LYS A 132 0.33 14.78 11.87
CA LYS A 132 0.67 14.96 10.45
C LYS A 132 2.17 14.97 10.18
N SER A 133 2.99 15.28 11.18
CA SER A 133 4.46 15.28 11.07
C SER A 133 5.01 13.86 10.96
N LEU A 134 4.41 12.92 11.70
CA LEU A 134 4.78 11.49 11.70
C LEU A 134 4.05 10.68 10.64
N CYS A 135 2.84 11.10 10.23
CA CYS A 135 2.06 10.36 9.26
C CYS A 135 2.74 10.33 7.88
N ILE A 136 3.07 9.15 7.36
CA ILE A 136 3.71 8.99 6.03
C ILE A 136 2.71 8.67 4.90
N GLY A 137 1.40 8.67 5.19
CA GLY A 137 0.37 8.39 4.18
C GLY A 137 0.30 6.92 3.75
N CYS A 138 0.51 5.97 4.67
CA CYS A 138 0.39 4.52 4.37
C CYS A 138 -1.05 4.02 4.17
N CYS A 139 -2.05 4.85 4.50
CA CYS A 139 -3.49 4.58 4.35
C CYS A 139 -4.07 3.40 5.15
N SER A 140 -3.29 2.67 5.95
CA SER A 140 -3.77 1.52 6.72
C SER A 140 -4.95 1.85 7.65
N CYS A 141 -4.94 3.04 8.25
CA CYS A 141 -6.01 3.49 9.13
C CYS A 141 -7.34 3.74 8.38
N GLU A 142 -7.30 4.20 7.13
CA GLU A 142 -8.52 4.35 6.29
C GLU A 142 -9.08 2.98 5.92
N THR A 143 -8.24 1.95 5.77
CA THR A 143 -8.70 0.58 5.50
C THR A 143 -9.35 -0.07 6.73
N ILE A 144 -8.75 0.08 7.92
CA ILE A 144 -9.22 -0.58 9.15
C ILE A 144 -10.47 0.13 9.70
N ALA A 145 -10.46 1.46 9.72
CA ALA A 145 -11.54 2.28 10.26
C ALA A 145 -11.89 3.43 9.28
N PRO A 146 -12.50 3.12 8.12
CA PRO A 146 -12.83 4.10 7.07
C PRO A 146 -13.84 5.15 7.54
N LYS A 147 -14.61 4.81 8.57
CA LYS A 147 -15.60 5.72 9.17
C LYS A 147 -14.98 6.71 10.17
N VAL A 148 -13.71 6.52 10.54
CA VAL A 148 -13.00 7.34 11.53
C VAL A 148 -11.93 8.18 10.85
N PHE A 149 -11.13 7.54 9.99
CA PHE A 149 -10.01 8.17 9.32
C PHE A 149 -10.31 8.40 7.85
N ALA A 150 -9.84 9.53 7.34
CA ALA A 150 -9.83 9.83 5.91
C ALA A 150 -8.44 10.34 5.52
N VAL A 151 -7.97 9.96 4.35
CA VAL A 151 -6.73 10.49 3.77
C VAL A 151 -7.08 11.68 2.87
N ASP A 152 -6.22 12.71 2.88
CA ASP A 152 -6.38 13.86 1.99
C ASP A 152 -6.13 13.46 0.53
N LYS A 153 -7.20 13.26 -0.22
CA LYS A 153 -7.17 12.84 -1.64
C LYS A 153 -6.81 13.98 -2.59
N LEU A 154 -6.81 15.23 -2.12
CA LEU A 154 -6.44 16.39 -2.96
C LEU A 154 -4.92 16.53 -3.07
N LYS A 155 -4.19 16.03 -2.08
CA LYS A 155 -2.74 16.15 -2.03
C LYS A 155 -2.07 14.99 -2.76
N MET A 156 -1.44 15.28 -3.90
CA MET A 156 -0.76 14.25 -4.71
C MET A 156 0.51 13.69 -4.05
N ILE A 157 1.16 14.44 -3.16
CA ILE A 157 2.44 14.05 -2.56
C ILE A 157 2.28 13.96 -1.04
N ASN A 158 2.57 12.78 -0.48
CA ASN A 158 2.48 12.48 0.95
C ASN A 158 1.13 12.91 1.56
N PRO A 159 0.02 12.33 1.07
CA PRO A 159 -1.31 12.64 1.58
C PRO A 159 -1.39 12.19 3.04
N LYS A 160 -1.90 13.08 3.90
CA LYS A 160 -1.94 12.84 5.34
C LYS A 160 -3.31 12.31 5.72
N SER A 161 -3.33 11.35 6.64
CA SER A 161 -4.56 10.93 7.29
C SER A 161 -5.04 12.00 8.27
N GLN A 162 -6.35 12.05 8.49
CA GLN A 162 -7.01 12.87 9.49
C GLN A 162 -8.20 12.11 10.10
N VAL A 163 -8.53 12.42 11.34
CA VAL A 163 -9.75 11.93 11.99
C VAL A 163 -10.90 12.86 11.62
N TYR A 164 -11.99 12.32 11.07
CA TYR A 164 -13.18 13.11 10.76
C TYR A 164 -14.39 12.72 11.64
N ASN A 165 -14.44 11.48 12.12
CA ASN A 165 -15.47 11.02 13.05
C ASN A 165 -14.90 10.00 14.02
N GLN A 166 -14.49 10.46 15.20
CA GLN A 166 -13.96 9.60 16.25
C GLN A 166 -14.92 8.48 16.69
N TYR A 167 -16.24 8.64 16.53
CA TYR A 167 -17.26 7.65 16.92
C TYR A 167 -17.70 6.74 15.77
N GLY A 168 -16.96 6.76 14.65
CA GLY A 168 -17.27 5.99 13.45
C GLY A 168 -16.96 4.49 13.54
N ALA A 169 -16.21 4.06 14.57
CA ALA A 169 -15.85 2.66 14.80
C ALA A 169 -15.77 2.34 16.31
N SER A 170 -15.72 1.05 16.65
CA SER A 170 -15.47 0.61 18.02
C SER A 170 -14.06 1.00 18.48
N GLU A 171 -13.87 1.09 19.80
CA GLU A 171 -12.57 1.32 20.44
C GLU A 171 -11.51 0.32 19.95
N GLU A 172 -11.86 -0.96 19.87
CA GLU A 172 -10.99 -2.01 19.33
C GLU A 172 -10.48 -1.69 17.91
N LYS A 173 -11.36 -1.31 16.98
CA LYS A 173 -10.97 -0.96 15.61
C LYS A 173 -10.11 0.30 15.53
N ILE A 174 -10.35 1.26 16.42
CA ILE A 174 -9.54 2.48 16.50
C ILE A 174 -8.13 2.13 17.00
N MET A 175 -8.04 1.25 18.00
CA MET A 175 -6.76 0.76 18.52
C MET A 175 -6.02 -0.08 17.48
N ASP A 176 -6.68 -1.00 16.78
CA ASP A 176 -6.08 -1.78 15.67
C ASP A 176 -5.49 -0.87 14.59
N ALA A 177 -6.22 0.20 14.23
CA ALA A 177 -5.74 1.18 13.27
C ALA A 177 -4.50 1.93 13.77
N ALA A 178 -4.46 2.25 15.07
CA ALA A 178 -3.32 2.91 15.71
C ALA A 178 -2.08 2.00 15.76
N GLU A 179 -2.25 0.74 16.16
CA GLU A 179 -1.17 -0.26 16.26
C GLU A 179 -0.61 -0.66 14.88
N THR A 180 -1.45 -0.63 13.84
CA THR A 180 -1.01 -0.91 12.46
C THR A 180 -0.23 0.26 11.84
N CYS A 181 -0.28 1.46 12.44
CA CYS A 181 0.41 2.63 11.89
C CYS A 181 1.94 2.46 12.02
N PRO A 182 2.70 2.36 10.91
CA PRO A 182 4.13 2.05 10.95
C PRO A 182 4.99 3.14 11.62
N THR A 183 4.49 4.37 11.68
CA THR A 183 5.17 5.51 12.30
C THR A 183 4.52 5.94 13.61
N HIS A 184 3.54 5.19 14.12
CA HIS A 184 2.83 5.48 15.37
C HIS A 184 2.25 6.91 15.40
N ALA A 185 1.81 7.41 14.23
CA ALA A 185 1.32 8.78 14.06
C ALA A 185 -0.08 9.01 14.67
N ILE A 186 -0.79 7.95 15.04
CA ILE A 186 -2.14 8.04 15.60
C ILE A 186 -2.00 8.14 17.12
N ASN A 187 -2.45 9.24 17.70
CA ASN A 187 -2.50 9.43 19.15
C ASN A 187 -3.89 9.04 19.65
N VAL A 188 -3.94 8.16 20.64
CA VAL A 188 -5.17 7.74 21.31
C VAL A 188 -5.04 8.06 22.80
N ASN A 189 -5.94 8.91 23.31
CA ASN A 189 -5.96 9.35 24.70
C ASN A 189 -7.32 9.03 25.34
N GLU A 190 -7.35 8.83 26.66
CA GLU A 190 -8.59 8.73 27.41
C GLU A 190 -9.21 10.13 27.57
N ARG A 191 -10.47 10.30 27.16
CA ARG A 191 -11.15 11.60 27.07
C ARG A 191 -11.34 12.29 28.42
N LYS A 192 -11.57 11.51 29.49
CA LYS A 192 -11.82 12.04 30.83
C LYS A 192 -10.53 12.39 31.57
N SER A 193 -9.53 11.53 31.50
CA SER A 193 -8.28 11.69 32.26
C SER A 193 -7.20 12.42 31.47
N GLY A 194 -7.31 12.48 30.14
CA GLY A 194 -6.26 12.94 29.25
C GLY A 194 -5.04 12.00 29.19
N ARG A 195 -5.10 10.83 29.83
CA ARG A 195 -4.00 9.86 29.81
C ARG A 195 -3.79 9.34 28.40
N LYS A 196 -2.53 9.32 27.98
CA LYS A 196 -2.13 8.74 26.70
C LYS A 196 -2.23 7.21 26.78
N ILE A 197 -2.99 6.62 25.85
CA ILE A 197 -3.16 5.16 25.72
C ILE A 197 -2.20 4.64 24.64
N PHE A 198 -2.08 5.36 23.53
CA PHE A 198 -1.20 5.03 22.42
C PHE A 198 -0.65 6.30 21.74
N PRO A 199 0.57 6.28 21.18
CA PRO A 199 1.61 5.26 21.33
C PRO A 199 2.08 5.08 22.78
N ARG A 200 2.47 3.83 23.13
CA ARG A 200 3.02 3.45 24.43
C ARG A 200 4.47 3.90 24.60
#